data_AF-A0A9C9Y6Q1-F1
#
_entry.id   AF-A0A9C9Y6Q1-F1
#
_cell.length_a   1.000
_cell.length_b   1.000
_cell.length_c   1.000
_cell.angle_alpha   90.00
_cell.angle_beta   90.00
_cell.angle_gamma   90.00
#
_symmetry.space_group_name_H-M   'P 1'
#
loop_
_entity.id
_entity.type
_entity.pdbx_description
1 polymer ?
#
loop_
_entity_poly.entity_id
_entity_poly.type
_entity_poly.pdbx_seq_one_letter_code
_entity_poly.pdbx_strand_id
1 'polypeptide(L)'
;MPLNMKNISITFLYIILFVFINSCNIDDFSKISEIHIEASSLNVLVNQEILLTSKANNNQDITGETVFYVDDIPLQDNHFYASQNGIFSIKGVYKGLESNVLEIKVSSSTGYTQKVLVEDYTGVWCGYCPRVAYAIQQVEENQDYNHKMVPVAIHLYDNNDPFYCEDGGALKDFFNISGLPQGRINKTIIWTGPQHDNLDAVYNVIGGDAALGIAIDSSLDDHTIHANIRIGFAQNFDNLGLVIYLLEDGLIHNQVNYTELFGGEATLINFVHNDVLRKVYTDILGEEITNQESVIDNIYSYNLQELLPNTIQNTNNLKLVVFVVDKTTNTAINVQSVKVGENQSFD
;
A
#
# COMPACT_ATOMS: atom_id res chain seq x y z
N MET A 1 67.14 66.61 -3.45
CA MET A 1 66.10 65.73 -2.89
C MET A 1 65.09 66.57 -2.13
N PRO A 2 63.86 66.72 -2.63
CA PRO A 2 62.74 66.93 -1.74
C PRO A 2 61.66 65.87 -2.02
N LEU A 3 61.09 65.29 -0.97
CA LEU A 3 59.84 64.55 -1.07
C LEU A 3 58.87 65.07 -0.02
N ASN A 4 57.63 65.12 -0.48
CA ASN A 4 56.57 66.03 -0.12
C ASN A 4 55.58 65.37 0.84
N MET A 5 54.75 66.22 1.43
CA MET A 5 53.78 66.04 2.51
C MET A 5 52.59 65.09 2.25
N LYS A 6 51.87 64.83 3.37
CA LYS A 6 50.41 64.59 3.59
C LYS A 6 50.06 63.15 4.02
N ASN A 7 49.16 62.84 4.97
CA ASN A 7 48.25 63.61 5.84
C ASN A 7 47.71 62.69 6.96
N ILE A 8 47.61 63.24 8.19
CA ILE A 8 46.56 63.17 9.24
C ILE A 8 45.73 61.88 9.44
N SER A 9 45.73 61.37 10.69
CA SER A 9 44.56 60.71 11.29
C SER A 9 44.38 61.13 12.76
N ILE A 10 43.14 61.46 13.12
CA ILE A 10 42.67 61.85 14.45
C ILE A 10 41.95 60.64 15.04
N THR A 11 42.22 60.28 16.30
CA THR A 11 41.29 59.42 17.07
C THR A 11 41.29 59.86 18.52
N PHE A 12 40.11 60.33 18.97
CA PHE A 12 39.83 60.81 20.31
C PHE A 12 39.40 59.63 21.19
N LEU A 13 40.01 59.52 22.37
CA LEU A 13 39.76 58.51 23.38
C LEU A 13 38.50 58.88 24.18
N TYR A 14 37.47 58.05 24.15
CA TYR A 14 36.30 58.17 25.04
C TYR A 14 36.19 56.94 25.94
N ILE A 15 36.13 57.24 27.24
CA ILE A 15 35.97 56.36 28.39
C ILE A 15 34.56 55.77 28.36
N ILE A 16 34.42 54.44 28.44
CA ILE A 16 33.15 53.76 28.72
C ILE A 16 33.29 53.05 30.07
N LEU A 17 32.46 53.51 31.00
CA LEU A 17 32.26 53.02 32.36
C LEU A 17 31.54 51.66 32.31
N PHE A 18 32.14 50.63 32.87
CA PHE A 18 31.50 49.33 33.08
C PHE A 18 30.41 49.45 34.14
N VAL A 19 29.14 49.42 33.72
CA VAL A 19 28.00 49.19 34.61
C VAL A 19 27.67 47.69 34.53
N PHE A 20 28.00 46.95 35.59
CA PHE A 20 27.43 45.62 35.82
C PHE A 20 25.95 45.79 36.17
N ILE A 21 25.09 45.81 35.15
CA ILE A 21 23.67 45.57 35.35
C ILE A 21 23.54 44.06 35.47
N ASN A 22 23.33 43.58 36.71
CA ASN A 22 22.64 42.32 36.93
C ASN A 22 21.24 42.49 36.35
N SER A 23 21.09 42.27 35.04
CA SER A 23 19.81 41.93 34.45
C SER A 23 19.54 40.52 34.92
N CYS A 24 18.77 40.43 36.00
CA CYS A 24 17.95 39.27 36.26
C CYS A 24 17.14 39.09 34.97
N ASN A 25 17.58 38.18 34.09
CA ASN A 25 16.64 37.52 33.21
C ASN A 25 15.69 36.85 34.18
N ILE A 26 14.58 37.53 34.44
CA ILE A 26 13.38 36.89 34.91
C ILE A 26 13.11 35.87 33.82
N ASP A 27 13.57 34.64 34.06
CA ASP A 27 13.08 33.48 33.35
C ASP A 27 11.57 33.66 33.37
N ASP A 28 11.01 33.85 32.19
CA ASP A 28 9.58 33.76 31.98
C ASP A 28 9.22 32.30 32.29
N PHE A 29 9.07 32.02 33.59
CA PHE A 29 8.43 30.81 34.09
C PHE A 29 6.98 30.93 33.65
N SER A 30 6.75 30.64 32.37
CA SER A 30 5.46 30.25 31.87
C SER A 30 5.03 29.08 32.76
N LYS A 31 4.16 29.39 33.71
CA LYS A 31 3.73 28.45 34.72
C LYS A 31 3.07 27.28 33.99
N ILE A 32 3.68 26.11 34.09
CA ILE A 32 3.08 24.87 33.59
C ILE A 32 1.81 24.64 34.41
N SER A 33 0.66 24.69 33.75
CA SER A 33 -0.65 24.49 34.35
C SER A 33 -1.41 23.32 33.76
N GLU A 34 -0.96 22.83 32.61
CA GLU A 34 -1.58 21.76 31.85
C GLU A 34 -0.49 21.01 31.08
N ILE A 35 -0.71 19.71 30.88
CA ILE A 35 0.15 18.83 30.11
C ILE A 35 -0.70 18.00 29.15
N HIS A 36 -0.12 17.63 28.02
CA HIS A 36 -0.74 16.77 27.02
C HIS A 36 0.22 15.65 26.65
N ILE A 37 -0.30 14.44 26.48
CA ILE A 37 0.46 13.30 25.99
C ILE A 37 0.03 12.92 24.58
N GLU A 38 0.99 12.47 23.79
CA GLU A 38 0.80 11.91 22.45
C GLU A 38 1.43 10.51 22.42
N ALA A 39 0.86 9.61 21.61
CA ALA A 39 1.41 8.29 21.36
C ALA A 39 1.81 8.18 19.87
N SER A 40 2.81 7.37 19.57
CA SER A 40 3.26 7.12 18.19
C SER A 40 2.17 6.48 17.31
N SER A 41 1.23 5.75 17.90
CA SER A 41 0.02 5.24 17.25
C SER A 41 -1.07 4.99 18.29
N LEU A 42 -2.33 5.07 17.89
CA LEU A 42 -3.49 4.69 18.71
C LEU A 42 -3.98 3.27 18.40
N ASN A 43 -3.52 2.66 17.31
CA ASN A 43 -3.76 1.25 16.97
C ASN A 43 -2.42 0.56 16.69
N VAL A 44 -2.15 -0.53 17.38
CA VAL A 44 -0.91 -1.30 17.18
C VAL A 44 -1.14 -2.80 17.22
N LEU A 45 -0.22 -3.55 16.63
CA LEU A 45 -0.20 -4.99 16.78
C LEU A 45 0.39 -5.41 18.14
N VAL A 46 0.01 -6.60 18.59
CA VAL A 46 0.60 -7.22 19.79
C VAL A 46 2.13 -7.24 19.70
N ASN A 47 2.79 -6.89 20.80
CA ASN A 47 4.24 -6.76 20.96
C ASN A 47 4.92 -5.65 20.12
N GLN A 48 4.16 -4.77 19.45
CA GLN A 48 4.74 -3.57 18.87
C GLN A 48 4.96 -2.49 19.94
N GLU A 49 6.00 -1.70 19.72
CA GLU A 49 6.36 -0.58 20.59
C GLU A 49 5.42 0.61 20.35
N ILE A 50 4.98 1.23 21.44
CA ILE A 50 4.33 2.54 21.43
C ILE A 50 5.24 3.52 22.17
N LEU A 51 5.70 4.55 21.45
CA LEU A 51 6.45 5.65 22.04
C LEU A 51 5.47 6.71 22.55
N LEU A 52 5.59 7.06 23.82
CA LEU A 52 4.81 8.11 24.48
C LEU A 52 5.65 9.38 24.58
N THR A 53 5.01 10.52 24.35
CA THR A 53 5.62 11.84 24.53
C THR A 53 4.69 12.74 25.34
N SER A 54 5.25 13.74 26.01
CA SER A 54 4.51 14.67 26.87
C SER A 54 5.01 16.09 26.67
N LYS A 55 4.08 17.02 26.46
CA LYS A 55 4.36 18.46 26.34
C LYS A 55 3.52 19.24 27.34
N ALA A 56 4.11 20.29 27.90
CA ALA A 56 3.39 21.28 28.69
C ALA A 56 2.66 22.29 27.79
N ASN A 57 1.73 23.06 28.37
CA ASN A 57 0.97 24.11 27.68
C ASN A 57 1.82 25.25 27.08
N ASN A 58 3.08 25.37 27.48
CA ASN A 58 4.07 26.28 26.90
C ASN A 58 4.92 25.63 25.78
N ASN A 59 4.53 24.45 25.29
CA ASN A 59 5.26 23.60 24.33
C ASN A 59 6.61 23.06 24.83
N GLN A 60 6.91 23.16 26.12
CA GLN A 60 8.09 22.51 26.69
C GLN A 60 7.90 20.99 26.66
N ASP A 61 8.87 20.27 26.09
CA ASP A 61 8.95 18.82 26.21
C ASP A 61 9.29 18.44 27.66
N ILE A 62 8.41 17.65 28.26
CA ILE A 62 8.50 17.16 29.64
C ILE A 62 8.44 15.62 29.68
N THR A 63 8.68 14.96 28.54
CA THR A 63 8.57 13.50 28.38
C THR A 63 9.42 12.76 29.40
N GLY A 64 10.70 13.13 29.55
CA GLY A 64 11.63 12.47 30.49
C GLY A 64 11.32 12.69 31.97
N GLU A 65 10.38 13.57 32.30
CA GLU A 65 9.98 13.93 33.67
C GLU A 65 8.54 13.51 33.99
N THR A 66 7.81 13.05 32.98
CA THR A 66 6.42 12.58 33.09
C THR A 66 6.42 11.11 33.45
N VAL A 67 5.65 10.72 34.47
CA VAL A 67 5.38 9.32 34.75
C VAL A 67 4.14 8.92 33.97
N PHE A 68 4.29 8.00 33.02
CA PHE A 68 3.18 7.45 32.26
C PHE A 68 2.53 6.29 33.01
N TYR A 69 1.22 6.14 32.85
CA TYR A 69 0.41 5.09 33.46
C TYR A 69 -0.40 4.41 32.37
N VAL A 70 -0.47 3.08 32.44
CA VAL A 70 -1.34 2.23 31.61
C VAL A 70 -2.31 1.53 32.55
N ASP A 71 -3.60 1.75 32.37
CA ASP A 71 -4.65 1.22 33.26
C ASP A 71 -4.33 1.47 34.75
N ASP A 72 -3.91 2.70 35.05
CA ASP A 72 -3.47 3.19 36.36
C ASP A 72 -2.19 2.52 36.94
N ILE A 73 -1.48 1.70 36.16
CA ILE A 73 -0.18 1.11 36.52
C ILE A 73 0.96 1.96 35.94
N PRO A 74 1.90 2.46 36.75
CA PRO A 74 3.00 3.29 36.26
C PRO A 74 3.99 2.49 35.39
N LEU A 75 4.41 3.08 34.27
CA LEU A 75 5.49 2.59 33.42
C LEU A 75 6.87 2.99 33.97
N GLN A 76 7.90 2.23 33.59
CA GLN A 76 9.29 2.53 33.96
C GLN A 76 9.92 3.60 33.05
N ASP A 77 9.45 3.69 31.82
CA ASP A 77 9.88 4.63 30.80
C ASP A 77 8.67 5.10 29.98
N ASN A 78 8.94 5.80 28.88
CA ASN A 78 7.93 6.28 27.94
C ASN A 78 7.66 5.31 26.78
N HIS A 79 7.99 4.03 26.96
CA HIS A 79 7.74 2.97 25.99
C HIS A 79 6.70 2.00 26.53
N PHE A 80 5.70 1.67 25.72
CA PHE A 80 4.65 0.74 26.08
C PHE A 80 4.58 -0.42 25.08
N TYR A 81 4.38 -1.62 25.63
CA TYR A 81 4.21 -2.87 24.89
C TYR A 81 3.08 -3.66 25.52
N ALA A 82 2.19 -4.20 24.69
CA ALA A 82 1.13 -5.09 25.12
C ALA A 82 1.25 -6.45 24.43
N SER A 83 1.20 -7.51 25.22
CA SER A 83 1.31 -8.90 24.74
C SER A 83 -0.03 -9.57 24.44
N GLN A 84 -1.13 -8.83 24.60
CA GLN A 84 -2.49 -9.31 24.40
C GLN A 84 -3.39 -8.24 23.79
N ASN A 85 -4.46 -8.68 23.14
CA ASN A 85 -5.46 -7.77 22.59
C ASN A 85 -6.16 -7.01 23.72
N GLY A 86 -6.48 -5.75 23.49
CA GLY A 86 -7.16 -4.92 24.48
C GLY A 86 -7.22 -3.45 24.08
N ILE A 87 -8.01 -2.69 24.83
CA ILE A 87 -7.95 -1.23 24.82
C ILE A 87 -7.29 -0.84 26.14
N PHE A 88 -6.19 -0.11 26.05
CA PHE A 88 -5.38 0.32 27.19
C PHE A 88 -5.53 1.83 27.38
N SER A 89 -5.89 2.24 28.59
CA SER A 89 -6.05 3.66 28.93
C SER A 89 -4.72 4.23 29.42
N ILE A 90 -4.16 5.17 28.66
CA ILE A 90 -2.87 5.80 28.97
C ILE A 90 -3.06 7.23 29.45
N LYS A 91 -2.40 7.59 30.55
CA LYS A 91 -2.29 8.97 31.05
C LYS A 91 -0.88 9.27 31.53
N GLY A 92 -0.48 10.53 31.52
CA GLY A 92 0.77 11.03 32.07
C GLY A 92 0.52 11.87 33.33
N VAL A 93 1.45 11.80 34.28
CA VAL A 93 1.46 12.67 35.47
C VAL A 93 2.80 13.39 35.57
N TYR A 94 2.76 14.72 35.56
CA TYR A 94 3.92 15.60 35.75
C TYR A 94 3.71 16.51 36.96
N LYS A 95 4.50 16.34 38.01
CA LYS A 95 4.43 17.16 39.25
C LYS A 95 3.00 17.31 39.82
N GLY A 96 2.18 16.27 39.68
CA GLY A 96 0.79 16.23 40.15
C GLY A 96 -0.26 16.78 39.18
N LEU A 97 0.14 17.23 37.99
CA LEU A 97 -0.77 17.53 36.88
C LEU A 97 -1.01 16.25 36.08
N GLU A 98 -2.27 15.95 35.79
CA GLU A 98 -2.65 14.85 34.90
C GLU A 98 -2.83 15.36 33.46
N SER A 99 -2.52 14.51 32.48
CA SER A 99 -2.74 14.78 31.07
C SER A 99 -4.16 14.44 30.61
N ASN A 100 -4.43 14.62 29.31
CA ASN A 100 -5.46 13.86 28.60
C ASN A 100 -5.24 12.34 28.75
N VAL A 101 -6.31 11.59 28.52
CA VAL A 101 -6.26 10.12 28.42
C VAL A 101 -6.25 9.72 26.95
N LEU A 102 -5.37 8.80 26.58
CA LEU A 102 -5.35 8.14 25.28
C LEU A 102 -5.90 6.72 25.43
N GLU A 103 -6.73 6.29 24.49
CA GLU A 103 -7.15 4.89 24.37
C GLU A 103 -6.35 4.22 23.25
N ILE A 104 -5.49 3.26 23.62
CA ILE A 104 -4.70 2.51 22.65
C ILE A 104 -5.33 1.15 22.41
N LYS A 105 -5.71 0.88 21.17
CA LYS A 105 -6.21 -0.42 20.73
C LYS A 105 -5.05 -1.31 20.29
N VAL A 106 -4.88 -2.44 20.98
CA VAL A 106 -3.90 -3.47 20.63
C VAL A 106 -4.65 -4.66 20.06
N SER A 107 -4.25 -5.10 18.87
CA SER A 107 -4.89 -6.23 18.17
C SER A 107 -3.87 -7.23 17.66
N SER A 108 -4.23 -8.50 17.61
CA SER A 108 -3.37 -9.56 17.06
C SER A 108 -3.44 -9.64 15.53
N SER A 109 -4.31 -8.81 14.92
CA SER A 109 -4.58 -8.75 13.49
C SER A 109 -4.63 -7.30 13.06
N THR A 110 -4.19 -7.04 11.83
CA THR A 110 -4.23 -5.72 11.19
C THR A 110 -5.65 -5.31 10.81
N GLY A 111 -6.59 -6.26 10.78
CA GLY A 111 -7.93 -6.06 10.23
C GLY A 111 -7.98 -6.08 8.70
N TYR A 112 -6.88 -6.41 8.01
CA TYR A 112 -6.86 -6.55 6.56
C TYR A 112 -6.48 -7.97 6.18
N THR A 113 -7.16 -8.56 5.20
CA THR A 113 -6.84 -9.92 4.73
C THR A 113 -5.76 -9.86 3.65
N GLN A 114 -4.75 -10.72 3.77
CA GLN A 114 -3.77 -10.91 2.70
C GLN A 114 -4.40 -11.64 1.52
N LYS A 115 -4.47 -10.94 0.39
CA LYS A 115 -4.86 -11.46 -0.91
C LYS A 115 -3.63 -11.56 -1.81
N VAL A 116 -3.74 -12.37 -2.85
CA VAL A 116 -2.66 -12.63 -3.80
C VAL A 116 -3.07 -12.20 -5.20
N LEU A 117 -2.18 -11.48 -5.88
CA LEU A 117 -2.30 -11.20 -7.30
C LEU A 117 -1.66 -12.35 -8.09
N VAL A 118 -2.39 -12.91 -9.05
CA VAL A 118 -1.86 -13.93 -9.97
C VAL A 118 -1.97 -13.41 -11.39
N GLU A 119 -0.83 -13.16 -12.03
CA GLU A 119 -0.75 -12.72 -13.42
C GLU A 119 -0.41 -13.93 -14.33
N ASP A 120 -1.34 -14.31 -15.20
CA ASP A 120 -1.14 -15.31 -16.27
C ASP A 120 -0.76 -14.61 -17.57
N TYR A 121 0.52 -14.59 -17.89
CA TYR A 121 0.98 -14.14 -19.20
C TYR A 121 0.74 -15.25 -20.21
N THR A 122 -0.12 -14.95 -21.20
CA THR A 122 -0.81 -15.97 -22.02
C THR A 122 -1.04 -15.53 -23.47
N GLY A 123 -1.72 -16.37 -24.27
CA GLY A 123 -2.16 -16.05 -25.62
C GLY A 123 -3.01 -17.16 -26.25
N VAL A 124 -3.97 -16.80 -27.11
CA VAL A 124 -4.93 -17.74 -27.73
C VAL A 124 -4.26 -18.79 -28.62
N TRP A 125 -3.09 -18.47 -29.17
CA TRP A 125 -2.29 -19.34 -30.04
C TRP A 125 -1.35 -20.28 -29.26
N CYS A 126 -1.18 -20.06 -27.96
CA CYS A 126 -0.23 -20.78 -27.11
C CYS A 126 -0.82 -22.10 -26.61
N GLY A 127 -0.40 -23.22 -27.21
CA GLY A 127 -0.93 -24.55 -26.90
C GLY A 127 -0.76 -25.01 -25.44
N TYR A 128 0.23 -24.50 -24.73
CA TYR A 128 0.47 -24.87 -23.33
C TYR A 128 -0.13 -23.88 -22.31
N CYS A 129 -0.69 -22.76 -22.78
CA CYS A 129 -1.27 -21.74 -21.92
C CYS A 129 -2.53 -22.19 -21.15
N PRO A 130 -3.36 -23.13 -21.65
CA PRO A 130 -4.45 -23.70 -20.85
C PRO A 130 -4.02 -24.25 -19.48
N ARG A 131 -2.73 -24.59 -19.27
CA ARG A 131 -2.23 -25.08 -17.97
C ARG A 131 -2.36 -24.07 -16.83
N VAL A 132 -2.17 -22.77 -17.11
CA VAL A 132 -2.25 -21.73 -16.08
C VAL A 132 -3.71 -21.36 -15.81
N ALA A 133 -4.51 -21.19 -16.88
CA ALA A 133 -5.95 -21.01 -16.76
C ALA A 133 -6.61 -22.14 -15.94
N TYR A 134 -6.23 -23.40 -16.17
CA TYR A 134 -6.71 -24.53 -15.38
C TYR A 134 -6.25 -24.47 -13.91
N ALA A 135 -4.98 -24.12 -13.66
CA ALA A 135 -4.47 -23.99 -12.30
C ALA A 135 -5.21 -22.89 -11.50
N ILE A 136 -5.54 -21.77 -12.15
CA ILE A 136 -6.37 -20.69 -11.59
C ILE A 136 -7.75 -21.24 -11.23
N GLN A 137 -8.42 -21.96 -12.15
CA GLN A 137 -9.73 -22.57 -11.87
C GLN A 137 -9.69 -23.50 -10.66
N GLN A 138 -8.62 -24.30 -10.52
CA GLN A 138 -8.47 -25.18 -9.34
C GLN A 138 -8.31 -24.40 -8.02
N VAL A 139 -7.67 -23.22 -8.04
CA VAL A 139 -7.59 -22.35 -6.87
C VAL A 139 -8.96 -21.71 -6.57
N GLU A 140 -9.70 -21.29 -7.59
CA GLU A 140 -11.05 -20.71 -7.45
C GLU A 140 -12.10 -21.74 -6.98
N GLU A 141 -11.93 -23.01 -7.30
CA GLU A 141 -12.78 -24.10 -6.81
C GLU A 141 -12.49 -24.44 -5.34
N ASN A 142 -11.32 -24.05 -4.81
CA ASN A 142 -10.93 -24.31 -3.43
C ASN A 142 -11.53 -23.26 -2.48
N GLN A 143 -12.50 -23.68 -1.67
CA GLN A 143 -13.27 -22.80 -0.77
C GLN A 143 -12.43 -22.02 0.25
N ASP A 144 -11.25 -22.51 0.62
CA ASP A 144 -10.37 -21.85 1.58
C ASP A 144 -9.59 -20.66 0.97
N TYR A 145 -9.44 -20.66 -0.36
CA TYR A 145 -8.56 -19.75 -1.10
C TYR A 145 -9.28 -18.89 -2.16
N ASN A 146 -10.47 -19.30 -2.62
CA ASN A 146 -11.16 -18.71 -3.77
C ASN A 146 -11.42 -17.19 -3.68
N HIS A 147 -11.65 -16.68 -2.47
CA HIS A 147 -11.93 -15.26 -2.21
C HIS A 147 -10.67 -14.44 -1.90
N LYS A 148 -9.48 -15.06 -1.99
CA LYS A 148 -8.20 -14.45 -1.65
C LYS A 148 -7.22 -14.41 -2.82
N MET A 149 -7.56 -15.00 -3.96
CA MET A 149 -6.81 -14.85 -5.21
C MET A 149 -7.51 -13.87 -6.14
N VAL A 150 -6.74 -12.98 -6.74
CA VAL A 150 -7.18 -12.08 -7.81
C VAL A 150 -6.38 -12.40 -9.07
N PRO A 151 -6.94 -13.21 -10.00
CA PRO A 151 -6.27 -13.55 -11.25
C PRO A 151 -6.34 -12.40 -12.26
N VAL A 152 -5.37 -12.38 -13.18
CA VAL A 152 -5.29 -11.46 -14.33
C VAL A 152 -4.67 -12.22 -15.51
N ALA A 153 -5.42 -12.39 -16.59
CA ALA A 153 -4.93 -12.96 -17.84
C ALA A 153 -4.37 -11.85 -18.76
N ILE A 154 -3.06 -11.87 -18.99
CA ILE A 154 -2.33 -10.88 -19.77
C ILE A 154 -1.96 -11.49 -21.12
N HIS A 155 -2.78 -11.23 -22.13
CA HIS A 155 -2.56 -11.70 -23.49
C HIS A 155 -1.42 -10.91 -24.16
N LEU A 156 -0.38 -11.63 -24.55
CA LEU A 156 0.83 -11.07 -25.14
C LEU A 156 0.92 -11.34 -26.65
N TYR A 157 1.65 -10.46 -27.32
CA TYR A 157 1.96 -10.48 -28.74
C TYR A 157 0.73 -10.28 -29.63
N ASP A 158 0.82 -9.30 -30.54
CA ASP A 158 -0.18 -9.07 -31.59
C ASP A 158 -0.05 -10.11 -32.72
N ASN A 159 -0.31 -11.38 -32.39
CA ASN A 159 -0.27 -12.52 -33.31
C ASN A 159 -1.69 -12.95 -33.70
N ASN A 160 -2.53 -11.99 -34.05
CA ASN A 160 -3.99 -12.15 -34.20
C ASN A 160 -4.68 -12.60 -32.90
N ASP A 161 -4.11 -12.27 -31.75
CA ASP A 161 -4.79 -12.45 -30.47
C ASP A 161 -5.75 -11.27 -30.24
N PRO A 162 -7.08 -11.47 -30.25
CA PRO A 162 -8.05 -10.38 -30.12
C PRO A 162 -8.02 -9.71 -28.74
N PHE A 163 -7.31 -10.29 -27.78
CA PHE A 163 -7.23 -9.85 -26.39
C PHE A 163 -5.89 -9.20 -26.06
N TYR A 164 -4.99 -9.06 -27.04
CA TYR A 164 -3.73 -8.34 -26.86
C TYR A 164 -3.95 -6.92 -26.32
N CYS A 165 -3.16 -6.57 -25.30
CA CYS A 165 -3.14 -5.25 -24.68
C CYS A 165 -1.70 -4.70 -24.70
N GLU A 166 -1.52 -3.46 -25.17
CA GLU A 166 -0.19 -2.81 -25.25
C GLU A 166 0.49 -2.70 -23.88
N ASP A 167 -0.29 -2.42 -22.82
CA ASP A 167 0.23 -2.36 -21.45
C ASP A 167 0.77 -3.73 -20.98
N GLY A 168 0.17 -4.83 -21.45
CA GLY A 168 0.67 -6.19 -21.26
C GLY A 168 2.03 -6.40 -21.94
N GLY A 169 2.23 -5.83 -23.13
CA GLY A 169 3.53 -5.80 -23.80
C GLY A 169 4.60 -5.06 -22.98
N ALA A 170 4.25 -3.92 -22.38
CA ALA A 170 5.16 -3.18 -21.51
C ALA A 170 5.53 -3.97 -20.23
N LEU A 171 4.57 -4.66 -19.61
CA LEU A 171 4.82 -5.57 -18.48
C LEU A 171 5.75 -6.72 -18.88
N LYS A 172 5.52 -7.34 -20.03
CA LYS A 172 6.38 -8.40 -20.58
C LYS A 172 7.83 -7.92 -20.72
N ASP A 173 8.04 -6.72 -21.24
CA ASP A 173 9.39 -6.17 -21.43
C ASP A 173 10.06 -5.84 -20.10
N PHE A 174 9.34 -5.22 -19.17
CA PHE A 174 9.85 -4.94 -17.82
C PHE A 174 10.29 -6.21 -17.09
N PHE A 175 9.45 -7.26 -17.14
CA PHE A 175 9.69 -8.52 -16.46
C PHE A 175 10.54 -9.52 -17.25
N ASN A 176 11.04 -9.12 -18.41
CA ASN A 176 11.84 -9.96 -19.32
C ASN A 176 11.18 -11.31 -19.65
N ILE A 177 9.88 -11.30 -19.90
CA ILE A 177 9.11 -12.49 -20.23
C ILE A 177 9.42 -12.90 -21.66
N SER A 178 10.03 -14.07 -21.82
CA SER A 178 10.54 -14.59 -23.10
C SER A 178 9.76 -15.79 -23.65
N GLY A 179 8.81 -16.33 -22.88
CA GLY A 179 8.03 -17.51 -23.26
C GLY A 179 6.70 -17.58 -22.53
N LEU A 180 5.75 -18.27 -23.17
CA LEU A 180 4.38 -18.46 -22.70
C LEU A 180 4.07 -19.96 -22.46
N PRO A 181 3.18 -20.30 -21.51
CA PRO A 181 2.66 -19.39 -20.50
C PRO A 181 3.73 -19.02 -19.47
N GLN A 182 3.51 -17.93 -18.75
CA GLN A 182 4.22 -17.65 -17.52
C GLN A 182 3.25 -17.12 -16.47
N GLY A 183 3.07 -17.87 -15.38
CA GLY A 183 2.37 -17.38 -14.20
C GLY A 183 3.32 -16.59 -13.30
N ARG A 184 2.85 -15.48 -12.73
CA ARG A 184 3.56 -14.72 -11.69
C ARG A 184 2.64 -14.43 -10.52
N ILE A 185 3.18 -14.52 -9.32
CA ILE A 185 2.50 -14.33 -8.05
C ILE A 185 3.05 -13.05 -7.43
N ASN A 186 2.16 -12.13 -7.03
CA ASN A 186 2.49 -10.81 -6.52
C ASN A 186 3.55 -10.09 -7.39
N LYS A 187 3.40 -10.25 -8.72
CA LYS A 187 4.28 -9.79 -9.81
C LYS A 187 5.67 -10.42 -9.87
N THR A 188 6.36 -10.56 -8.75
CA THR A 188 7.80 -10.87 -8.75
C THR A 188 8.12 -12.35 -8.60
N ILE A 189 7.21 -13.15 -8.03
CA ILE A 189 7.42 -14.58 -7.82
C ILE A 189 7.00 -15.33 -9.09
N ILE A 190 7.92 -16.04 -9.73
CA ILE A 190 7.57 -16.88 -10.89
C ILE A 190 6.84 -18.14 -10.39
N TRP A 191 5.61 -18.36 -10.86
CA TRP A 191 4.88 -19.59 -10.63
C TRP A 191 5.40 -20.67 -11.58
N THR A 192 6.32 -21.49 -11.08
CA THR A 192 7.01 -22.50 -11.88
C THR A 192 6.05 -23.57 -12.37
N GLY A 193 6.19 -23.91 -13.66
CA GLY A 193 5.33 -24.90 -14.31
C GLY A 193 5.76 -26.35 -14.09
N PRO A 194 4.85 -27.32 -14.30
CA PRO A 194 3.43 -27.14 -14.63
C PRO A 194 2.63 -26.56 -13.45
N GLN A 195 1.90 -25.47 -13.67
CA GLN A 195 1.27 -24.69 -12.59
C GLN A 195 0.15 -25.46 -11.89
N HIS A 196 -0.61 -26.27 -12.63
CA HIS A 196 -1.67 -27.13 -12.09
C HIS A 196 -1.16 -28.21 -11.13
N ASP A 197 0.13 -28.57 -11.20
CA ASP A 197 0.77 -29.51 -10.27
C ASP A 197 1.46 -28.79 -9.10
N ASN A 198 1.43 -27.44 -9.06
CA ASN A 198 2.20 -26.61 -8.15
C ASN A 198 1.33 -25.51 -7.50
N LEU A 199 0.10 -25.84 -7.12
CA LEU A 199 -0.84 -24.89 -6.51
C LEU A 199 -0.33 -24.34 -5.17
N ASP A 200 0.52 -25.10 -4.47
CA ASP A 200 1.15 -24.68 -3.20
C ASP A 200 1.94 -23.37 -3.33
N ALA A 201 2.48 -23.05 -4.52
CA ALA A 201 3.13 -21.76 -4.75
C ALA A 201 2.18 -20.58 -4.50
N VAL A 202 0.89 -20.75 -4.80
CA VAL A 202 -0.17 -19.75 -4.56
C VAL A 202 -0.70 -19.89 -3.12
N TYR A 203 -0.98 -21.11 -2.66
CA TYR A 203 -1.55 -21.31 -1.32
C TYR A 203 -0.64 -20.81 -0.19
N ASN A 204 0.68 -20.93 -0.34
CA ASN A 204 1.65 -20.49 0.67
C ASN A 204 1.79 -18.96 0.79
N VAL A 205 1.24 -18.18 -0.14
CA VAL A 205 1.26 -16.72 -0.08
C VAL A 205 -0.12 -16.11 0.24
N ILE A 206 -1.15 -16.95 0.31
CA ILE A 206 -2.51 -16.52 0.65
C ILE A 206 -2.71 -16.58 2.16
N GLY A 207 -3.41 -15.57 2.69
CA GLY A 207 -3.98 -15.60 4.03
C GLY A 207 -3.09 -14.99 5.10
N GLY A 208 -3.64 -14.95 6.31
CA GLY A 208 -3.09 -14.12 7.39
C GLY A 208 -3.44 -12.65 7.21
N ASP A 209 -2.78 -11.82 8.00
CA ASP A 209 -2.99 -10.38 8.07
C ASP A 209 -2.14 -9.65 7.03
N ALA A 210 -2.77 -8.78 6.25
CA ALA A 210 -2.07 -7.88 5.34
C ALA A 210 -1.63 -6.61 6.06
N ALA A 211 -0.48 -6.08 5.66
CA ALA A 211 0.04 -4.84 6.21
C ALA A 211 -0.66 -3.57 5.65
N LEU A 212 -1.49 -3.72 4.62
CA LEU A 212 -2.40 -2.69 4.11
C LEU A 212 -3.69 -3.31 3.55
N GLY A 213 -4.78 -2.55 3.58
CA GLY A 213 -6.08 -2.90 3.01
C GLY A 213 -6.45 -1.99 1.84
N ILE A 214 -7.33 -2.49 0.96
CA ILE A 214 -7.78 -1.76 -0.24
C ILE A 214 -9.30 -1.82 -0.31
N ALA A 215 -9.94 -0.66 -0.39
CA ALA A 215 -11.36 -0.49 -0.66
C ALA A 215 -11.55 0.23 -2.00
N ILE A 216 -12.58 -0.17 -2.74
CA ILE A 216 -12.87 0.33 -4.09
C ILE A 216 -14.37 0.58 -4.20
N ASP A 217 -14.77 1.81 -4.42
CA ASP A 217 -16.14 2.17 -4.82
C ASP A 217 -16.10 2.57 -6.28
N SER A 218 -16.80 1.85 -7.16
CA SER A 218 -16.71 2.03 -8.60
C SER A 218 -18.09 2.23 -9.24
N SER A 219 -18.11 3.05 -10.29
CA SER A 219 -19.27 3.26 -11.15
C SER A 219 -18.84 3.45 -12.60
N LEU A 220 -19.80 3.26 -13.50
CA LEU A 220 -19.64 3.51 -14.93
C LEU A 220 -20.75 4.47 -15.35
N ASP A 221 -20.35 5.63 -15.86
CA ASP A 221 -21.25 6.61 -16.49
C ASP A 221 -20.89 6.72 -17.97
N ASP A 222 -21.84 6.33 -18.83
CA ASP A 222 -21.62 6.09 -20.26
C ASP A 222 -20.39 5.20 -20.55
N HIS A 223 -19.26 5.82 -20.90
CA HIS A 223 -17.99 5.16 -21.23
C HIS A 223 -16.85 5.60 -20.29
N THR A 224 -17.18 6.24 -19.17
CA THR A 224 -16.22 6.73 -18.18
C THR A 224 -16.35 5.94 -16.89
N ILE A 225 -15.27 5.27 -16.50
CA ILE A 225 -15.16 4.68 -15.17
C ILE A 225 -14.87 5.80 -14.19
N HIS A 226 -15.64 5.82 -13.10
CA HIS A 226 -15.35 6.60 -11.92
C HIS A 226 -15.09 5.65 -10.76
N ALA A 227 -13.95 5.78 -10.08
CA ALA A 227 -13.68 4.97 -8.90
C ALA A 227 -13.01 5.80 -7.79
N ASN A 228 -13.49 5.60 -6.56
CA ASN A 228 -12.82 6.05 -5.36
C ASN A 228 -12.09 4.85 -4.74
N ILE A 229 -10.75 4.90 -4.78
CA ILE A 229 -9.87 3.91 -4.19
C ILE A 229 -9.37 4.43 -2.85
N ARG A 230 -9.45 3.60 -1.81
CA ARG A 230 -8.93 3.92 -0.48
C ARG A 230 -7.97 2.85 -0.01
N ILE A 231 -6.79 3.27 0.45
CA ILE A 231 -5.75 2.40 0.99
C ILE A 231 -5.58 2.70 2.47
N GLY A 232 -5.80 1.70 3.32
CA GLY A 232 -5.58 1.80 4.76
C GLY A 232 -4.28 1.09 5.16
N PHE A 233 -3.50 1.70 6.04
CA PHE A 233 -2.17 1.19 6.41
C PHE A 233 -2.13 0.70 7.86
N ALA A 234 -1.69 -0.55 8.06
CA ALA A 234 -1.50 -1.11 9.40
C ALA A 234 -0.06 -0.93 9.94
N GLN A 235 0.81 -0.32 9.14
CA GLN A 235 2.18 0.07 9.49
C GLN A 235 2.65 1.17 8.54
N ASN A 236 3.78 1.80 8.86
CA ASN A 236 4.43 2.73 7.92
C ASN A 236 5.07 1.97 6.76
N PHE A 237 5.03 2.59 5.58
CA PHE A 237 5.74 2.12 4.39
C PHE A 237 6.51 3.28 3.76
N ASP A 238 7.53 2.91 2.99
CA ASP A 238 8.25 3.81 2.11
C ASP A 238 8.13 3.33 0.66
N ASN A 239 8.15 4.26 -0.30
CA ASN A 239 8.29 3.98 -1.73
C ASN A 239 7.17 3.08 -2.29
N LEU A 240 5.92 3.44 -2.04
CA LEU A 240 4.75 2.69 -2.52
C LEU A 240 4.25 3.19 -3.87
N GLY A 241 3.63 2.27 -4.63
CA GLY A 241 3.00 2.55 -5.91
C GLY A 241 1.60 1.96 -6.02
N LEU A 242 0.61 2.75 -6.42
CA LEU A 242 -0.75 2.29 -6.72
C LEU A 242 -0.85 1.85 -8.18
N VAL A 243 -1.34 0.64 -8.42
CA VAL A 243 -1.61 0.13 -9.77
C VAL A 243 -3.08 -0.23 -9.93
N ILE A 244 -3.68 0.16 -11.05
CA ILE A 244 -5.09 -0.09 -11.37
C ILE A 244 -5.21 -0.74 -12.76
N TYR A 245 -5.71 -1.97 -12.79
CA TYR A 245 -6.01 -2.74 -14.00
C TYR A 245 -7.51 -2.77 -14.27
N LEU A 246 -7.89 -2.61 -15.53
CA LEU A 246 -9.22 -2.93 -16.05
C LEU A 246 -9.18 -4.30 -16.69
N LEU A 247 -10.06 -5.19 -16.24
CA LEU A 247 -10.26 -6.52 -16.81
C LEU A 247 -11.63 -6.66 -17.46
N GLU A 248 -11.77 -7.63 -18.35
CA GLU A 248 -13.05 -8.06 -18.92
C GLU A 248 -13.20 -9.58 -18.86
N ASP A 249 -14.32 -10.05 -18.31
CA ASP A 249 -14.68 -11.46 -18.19
C ASP A 249 -15.53 -11.95 -19.37
N GLY A 250 -15.54 -13.27 -19.60
CA GLY A 250 -16.48 -13.92 -20.51
C GLY A 250 -16.22 -13.70 -22.00
N LEU A 251 -14.99 -13.36 -22.39
CA LEU A 251 -14.61 -13.18 -23.79
C LEU A 251 -14.51 -14.54 -24.49
N ILE A 252 -15.10 -14.67 -25.69
CA ILE A 252 -15.16 -15.95 -26.40
C ILE A 252 -14.18 -15.98 -27.56
N HIS A 253 -13.26 -16.95 -27.55
CA HIS A 253 -12.37 -17.22 -28.68
C HIS A 253 -11.91 -18.67 -28.70
N ASN A 254 -11.36 -19.15 -29.82
CA ASN A 254 -10.73 -20.46 -29.86
C ASN A 254 -9.35 -20.41 -29.20
N GLN A 255 -9.03 -21.41 -28.39
CA GLN A 255 -7.72 -21.54 -27.73
C GLN A 255 -6.99 -22.78 -28.27
N VAL A 256 -5.76 -22.62 -28.76
CA VAL A 256 -4.88 -23.75 -29.09
C VAL A 256 -4.54 -24.50 -27.80
N ASN A 257 -4.54 -25.83 -27.85
CA ASN A 257 -4.35 -26.67 -26.67
C ASN A 257 -3.48 -27.90 -26.97
N TYR A 258 -2.47 -28.12 -26.13
CA TYR A 258 -1.55 -29.27 -26.14
C TYR A 258 -1.69 -30.11 -24.86
N THR A 259 -2.82 -29.97 -24.15
CA THR A 259 -3.06 -30.55 -22.83
C THR A 259 -4.35 -31.37 -22.79
N GLU A 260 -4.46 -32.27 -21.84
CA GLU A 260 -5.70 -33.03 -21.58
C GLU A 260 -6.66 -32.33 -20.60
N LEU A 261 -6.27 -31.16 -20.07
CA LEU A 261 -6.94 -30.50 -18.94
C LEU A 261 -8.35 -29.99 -19.27
N PHE A 262 -8.61 -29.71 -20.55
CA PHE A 262 -9.92 -29.31 -21.06
C PHE A 262 -10.46 -30.32 -22.08
N GLY A 263 -10.27 -31.62 -21.80
CA GLY A 263 -10.81 -32.71 -22.62
C GLY A 263 -9.95 -33.11 -23.82
N GLY A 264 -8.71 -32.61 -23.94
CA GLY A 264 -7.72 -33.14 -24.88
C GLY A 264 -7.81 -32.66 -26.33
N GLU A 265 -8.85 -31.90 -26.69
CA GLU A 265 -8.99 -31.39 -28.05
C GLU A 265 -7.88 -30.39 -28.39
N ALA A 266 -7.29 -30.52 -29.59
CA ALA A 266 -6.16 -29.69 -30.03
C ALA A 266 -6.52 -28.19 -30.16
N THR A 267 -7.81 -27.88 -30.29
CA THR A 267 -8.35 -26.53 -30.25
C THR A 267 -9.62 -26.56 -29.41
N LEU A 268 -9.63 -25.76 -28.34
CA LEU A 268 -10.80 -25.55 -27.50
C LEU A 268 -11.69 -24.53 -28.21
N ILE A 269 -12.78 -24.99 -28.79
CA ILE A 269 -13.71 -24.17 -29.57
C ILE A 269 -14.59 -23.34 -28.63
N ASN A 270 -14.73 -22.05 -28.92
CA ASN A 270 -15.50 -21.10 -28.10
C ASN A 270 -15.07 -21.13 -26.61
N PHE A 271 -13.76 -21.20 -26.38
CA PHE A 271 -13.21 -21.12 -25.04
C PHE A 271 -13.53 -19.78 -24.40
N VAL A 272 -13.88 -19.81 -23.11
CA VAL A 272 -14.23 -18.62 -22.33
C VAL A 272 -12.96 -18.11 -21.66
N HIS A 273 -12.58 -16.88 -21.99
CA HIS A 273 -11.47 -16.16 -21.38
C HIS A 273 -12.01 -15.18 -20.34
N ASN A 274 -11.63 -15.38 -19.09
CA ASN A 274 -11.93 -14.48 -17.97
C ASN A 274 -10.69 -13.69 -17.56
N ASP A 275 -10.88 -12.65 -16.75
CA ASP A 275 -9.85 -11.85 -16.12
C ASP A 275 -8.88 -11.20 -17.11
N VAL A 276 -9.33 -10.99 -18.35
CA VAL A 276 -8.47 -10.53 -19.44
C VAL A 276 -8.11 -9.07 -19.24
N LEU A 277 -6.82 -8.75 -19.12
CA LEU A 277 -6.31 -7.38 -19.00
C LEU A 277 -6.65 -6.58 -20.25
N ARG A 278 -7.38 -5.48 -20.06
CA ARG A 278 -7.81 -4.59 -21.15
C ARG A 278 -7.07 -3.25 -21.14
N LYS A 279 -6.73 -2.76 -19.95
CA LYS A 279 -6.00 -1.50 -19.76
C LYS A 279 -5.31 -1.46 -18.40
N VAL A 280 -4.16 -0.80 -18.32
CA VAL A 280 -3.58 -0.30 -17.08
C VAL A 280 -3.82 1.21 -17.02
N TYR A 281 -4.51 1.69 -15.98
CA TYR A 281 -4.91 3.10 -15.85
C TYR A 281 -3.87 3.98 -15.15
N THR A 282 -2.92 3.37 -14.45
CA THR A 282 -1.79 4.06 -13.81
C THR A 282 -0.49 3.73 -14.56
N ASP A 283 0.65 4.19 -14.06
CA ASP A 283 1.94 3.61 -14.44
C ASP A 283 1.95 2.08 -14.15
N ILE A 284 2.56 1.29 -15.04
CA ILE A 284 2.64 -0.18 -14.89
C ILE A 284 3.44 -0.62 -13.65
N LEU A 285 4.29 0.26 -13.12
CA LEU A 285 5.06 0.11 -11.89
C LEU A 285 4.44 0.86 -10.70
N GLY A 286 3.33 1.55 -10.93
CA GLY A 286 2.52 2.20 -9.91
C GLY A 286 2.71 3.71 -9.83
N GLU A 287 1.58 4.41 -9.75
CA GLU A 287 1.51 5.83 -9.41
C GLU A 287 1.99 6.04 -7.97
N GLU A 288 2.78 7.07 -7.69
CA GLU A 288 3.39 7.26 -6.37
C GLU A 288 2.33 7.46 -5.27
N ILE A 289 2.47 6.71 -4.17
CA ILE A 289 1.86 7.04 -2.88
C ILE A 289 2.97 7.60 -2.01
N THR A 290 2.84 8.85 -1.58
CA THR A 290 3.91 9.55 -0.86
C THR A 290 4.16 8.94 0.52
N ASN A 291 5.41 8.95 1.00
CA ASN A 291 5.74 8.41 2.33
C ASN A 291 4.99 9.12 3.47
N GLN A 292 4.59 10.39 3.26
CA GLN A 292 3.78 11.15 4.21
C GLN A 292 2.34 10.63 4.31
N GLU A 293 1.84 9.98 3.26
CA GLU A 293 0.49 9.41 3.20
C GLU A 293 0.48 7.90 3.49
N SER A 294 1.60 7.20 3.32
CA SER A 294 1.74 5.76 3.65
C SER A 294 2.15 5.51 5.10
N VAL A 295 1.52 6.21 6.03
CA VAL A 295 1.73 6.08 7.47
C VAL A 295 0.61 5.28 8.12
N ILE A 296 0.94 4.57 9.21
CA ILE A 296 -0.01 3.79 10.01
C ILE A 296 -1.26 4.62 10.36
N ASP A 297 -2.43 3.98 10.34
CA ASP A 297 -3.76 4.55 10.61
C ASP A 297 -4.23 5.63 9.62
N ASN A 298 -3.40 6.06 8.66
CA ASN A 298 -3.86 6.94 7.59
C ASN A 298 -4.68 6.16 6.54
N ILE A 299 -5.59 6.87 5.88
CA ILE A 299 -6.30 6.39 4.70
C ILE A 299 -5.91 7.28 3.51
N TYR A 300 -5.09 6.74 2.62
CA TYR A 300 -4.82 7.36 1.33
C TYR A 300 -6.02 7.19 0.40
N SER A 301 -6.39 8.24 -0.34
CA SER A 301 -7.53 8.22 -1.27
C SER A 301 -7.08 8.63 -2.67
N TYR A 302 -7.49 7.86 -3.67
CA TYR A 302 -7.23 8.12 -5.08
C TYR A 302 -8.55 8.09 -5.87
N ASN A 303 -8.79 9.12 -6.68
CA ASN A 303 -9.97 9.17 -7.55
C ASN A 303 -9.57 8.90 -9.00
N LEU A 304 -10.08 7.81 -9.55
CA LEU A 304 -9.95 7.46 -10.96
C LEU A 304 -11.12 8.04 -11.74
N GLN A 305 -10.82 8.69 -12.87
CA GLN A 305 -11.80 9.08 -13.87
C GLN A 305 -11.22 8.84 -15.26
N GLU A 306 -11.51 7.68 -15.85
CA GLU A 306 -10.87 7.24 -17.09
C GLU A 306 -11.87 6.66 -18.07
N LEU A 307 -11.59 6.82 -19.37
CA LEU A 307 -12.42 6.26 -20.43
C LEU A 307 -12.18 4.76 -20.59
N LEU A 308 -13.23 4.03 -20.97
CA LEU A 308 -13.10 2.65 -21.43
C LEU A 308 -12.30 2.61 -22.74
N PRO A 309 -11.37 1.65 -22.91
CA PRO A 309 -10.72 1.46 -24.20
C PRO A 309 -11.74 0.97 -25.23
N ASN A 310 -11.58 1.38 -26.49
CA ASN A 310 -12.48 0.99 -27.59
C ASN A 310 -12.48 -0.52 -27.89
N THR A 311 -11.59 -1.28 -27.26
CA THR A 311 -11.51 -2.73 -27.43
C THR A 311 -12.59 -3.44 -26.60
N ILE A 312 -13.18 -2.82 -25.56
CA ILE A 312 -14.15 -3.47 -24.65
C ILE A 312 -15.32 -4.06 -25.45
N GLN A 313 -15.70 -5.31 -25.17
CA GLN A 313 -16.78 -6.00 -25.89
C GLN A 313 -18.11 -5.94 -25.14
N ASN A 314 -18.09 -6.00 -23.81
CA ASN A 314 -19.26 -5.99 -22.95
C ASN A 314 -18.96 -5.27 -21.62
N THR A 315 -19.56 -4.10 -21.44
CA THR A 315 -19.38 -3.28 -20.24
C THR A 315 -19.92 -3.92 -18.95
N ASN A 316 -20.82 -4.90 -19.04
CA ASN A 316 -21.36 -5.60 -17.87
C ASN A 316 -20.39 -6.61 -17.25
N ASN A 317 -19.30 -6.93 -17.96
CA ASN A 317 -18.32 -7.94 -17.56
C ASN A 317 -17.00 -7.31 -17.09
N LEU A 318 -17.01 -6.03 -16.74
CA LEU A 318 -15.80 -5.31 -16.36
C LEU A 318 -15.48 -5.45 -14.88
N LYS A 319 -14.19 -5.48 -14.56
CA LYS A 319 -13.65 -5.57 -13.21
C LYS A 319 -12.46 -4.64 -13.06
N LEU A 320 -12.39 -3.92 -11.94
CA LEU A 320 -11.18 -3.23 -11.54
C LEU A 320 -10.38 -4.13 -10.61
N VAL A 321 -9.09 -4.27 -10.89
CA VAL A 321 -8.11 -4.88 -9.99
C VAL A 321 -7.15 -3.79 -9.55
N VAL A 322 -7.11 -3.56 -8.24
CA VAL A 322 -6.31 -2.50 -7.63
C VAL A 322 -5.33 -3.15 -6.66
N PHE A 323 -4.05 -2.82 -6.78
CA PHE A 323 -3.02 -3.32 -5.88
C PHE A 323 -1.97 -2.27 -5.61
N VAL A 324 -1.29 -2.44 -4.49
CA VAL A 324 -0.18 -1.57 -4.08
C VAL A 324 1.11 -2.37 -4.17
N VAL A 325 2.13 -1.80 -4.80
CA VAL A 325 3.46 -2.38 -4.91
C VAL A 325 4.47 -1.63 -4.05
N ASP A 326 5.48 -2.33 -3.55
CA ASP A 326 6.74 -1.71 -3.14
C ASP A 326 7.51 -1.37 -4.42
N LYS A 327 7.73 -0.09 -4.73
CA LYS A 327 8.38 0.36 -5.96
C LYS A 327 9.87 0.02 -6.02
N THR A 328 10.48 -0.39 -4.90
CA THR A 328 11.87 -0.85 -4.85
C THR A 328 11.99 -2.25 -5.47
N THR A 329 11.06 -3.14 -5.12
CA THR A 329 11.08 -4.55 -5.55
C THR A 329 10.09 -4.85 -6.67
N ASN A 330 9.09 -4.00 -6.85
CA ASN A 330 7.87 -4.18 -7.63
C ASN A 330 6.99 -5.36 -7.17
N THR A 331 7.17 -5.83 -5.93
CA THR A 331 6.31 -6.87 -5.35
C THR A 331 4.97 -6.26 -4.95
N ALA A 332 3.86 -6.91 -5.35
CA ALA A 332 2.54 -6.52 -4.86
C ALA A 332 2.39 -6.88 -3.37
N ILE A 333 2.07 -5.88 -2.55
CA ILE A 333 1.90 -6.01 -1.10
C ILE A 333 0.52 -6.57 -0.78
N ASN A 334 -0.52 -6.01 -1.38
CA ASN A 334 -1.88 -6.55 -1.32
C ASN A 334 -2.66 -6.15 -2.57
N VAL A 335 -3.77 -6.84 -2.84
CA VAL A 335 -4.63 -6.65 -4.01
C VAL A 335 -6.10 -6.73 -3.60
N GLN A 336 -6.95 -6.00 -4.31
CA GLN A 336 -8.39 -6.10 -4.24
C GLN A 336 -8.98 -6.02 -5.64
N SER A 337 -10.13 -6.67 -5.84
CA SER A 337 -10.89 -6.51 -7.06
C SER A 337 -12.34 -6.14 -6.75
N VAL A 338 -12.98 -5.46 -7.69
CA VAL A 338 -14.42 -5.17 -7.65
C VAL A 338 -14.96 -5.21 -9.06
N LYS A 339 -16.18 -5.72 -9.23
CA LYS A 339 -16.91 -5.56 -10.49
C LYS A 339 -17.22 -4.07 -10.70
N VAL A 340 -17.03 -3.56 -11.91
CA VAL A 340 -17.35 -2.16 -12.21
C VAL A 340 -18.84 -1.91 -11.96
N GLY A 341 -19.15 -0.85 -11.21
CA GLY A 341 -20.51 -0.54 -10.77
C GLY A 341 -20.84 -1.04 -9.37
N GLU A 342 -19.90 -1.70 -8.70
CA GLU A 342 -20.05 -2.20 -7.33
C GLU A 342 -19.03 -1.55 -6.38
N ASN A 343 -19.29 -1.74 -5.08
CA ASN A 343 -18.43 -1.30 -3.99
C ASN A 343 -17.88 -2.50 -3.22
N GLN A 344 -16.58 -2.46 -2.98
CA GLN A 344 -15.84 -3.36 -2.12
C GLN A 344 -15.23 -2.54 -0.98
N SER A 345 -15.75 -2.73 0.24
CA SER A 345 -15.20 -2.11 1.46
C SER A 345 -13.86 -2.75 1.86
N PHE A 346 -13.18 -2.17 2.85
CA PHE A 346 -12.14 -2.87 3.59
C PHE A 346 -12.71 -4.17 4.18
N ASP A 347 -11.85 -5.17 4.29
CA ASP A 347 -12.19 -6.51 4.78
C ASP A 347 -12.58 -6.53 6.27
#